data_AF-R7WHL5-F1
#
_entry.id   AF-R7WHL5-F1
#
_cell.length_a   1.000
_cell.length_b   1.000
_cell.length_c   1.000
_cell.angle_alpha   90.00
_cell.angle_beta   90.00
_cell.angle_gamma   90.00
#
_symmetry.space_group_name_H-M   'P 1'
#
loop_
_entity.id
_entity.type
_entity.pdbx_description
1 polymer ?
#
loop_
_entity_poly.entity_id
_entity_poly.type
_entity_poly.pdbx_seq_one_letter_code
_entity_poly.pdbx_strand_id
1 'polypeptide(L)'
;MNDHIAHVDGILIDRDTATELVTALDALEHLAQRSGSRLAPQIAAIRRDLIHHSNTRADASTEAIDIITQLTLDQDSVIDTDTAAAQLGITRDGVRWLCRTGRLTATRRQHRWWIPTTALDDYRNTH
;
A
#
# COMPACT_ATOMS: atom_id res chain seq x y z
N MET A 1 21.64 0.30 -45.38
CA MET A 1 21.41 0.03 -43.95
C MET A 1 20.71 1.26 -43.41
N ASN A 2 19.38 1.27 -43.43
CA ASN A 2 18.59 2.45 -43.08
C ASN A 2 18.23 2.39 -41.60
N ASP A 3 18.77 3.34 -40.85
CA ASP A 3 18.50 3.52 -39.43
C ASP A 3 17.13 4.19 -39.30
N HIS A 4 16.11 3.43 -38.89
CA HIS A 4 14.78 3.94 -38.61
C HIS A 4 14.76 4.53 -37.20
N ILE A 5 15.25 5.76 -37.04
CA ILE A 5 15.11 6.50 -35.79
C ILE A 5 13.65 6.99 -35.73
N ALA A 6 12.83 6.30 -34.94
CA ALA A 6 11.47 6.72 -34.64
C ALA A 6 11.48 7.76 -33.51
N HIS A 7 10.83 8.90 -33.73
CA HIS A 7 10.54 9.87 -32.67
C HIS A 7 9.45 9.27 -31.78
N VAL A 8 9.77 9.00 -30.51
CA VAL A 8 8.81 8.51 -29.53
C VAL A 8 8.41 9.71 -28.68
N ASP A 9 7.20 10.22 -28.87
CA ASP A 9 6.54 11.10 -27.89
C ASP A 9 6.17 10.24 -26.68
N GLY A 10 7.11 10.11 -25.74
CA GLY A 10 6.96 9.22 -24.60
C GLY A 10 7.85 9.62 -23.44
N ILE A 11 7.42 9.26 -22.25
CA ILE A 11 8.22 9.42 -21.04
C ILE A 11 9.01 8.13 -20.86
N LEU A 12 10.35 8.25 -20.89
CA LEU A 12 11.22 7.14 -20.54
C LEU A 12 11.24 7.03 -19.01
N ILE A 13 10.75 5.91 -18.51
CA ILE A 13 10.75 5.61 -17.08
C ILE A 13 11.73 4.47 -16.83
N ASP A 14 12.47 4.55 -15.73
CA ASP A 14 13.30 3.45 -15.28
C ASP A 14 12.44 2.32 -14.71
N ARG A 15 13.09 1.18 -14.43
CA ARG A 15 12.43 -0.03 -13.96
C ARG A 15 11.80 0.12 -12.58
N ASP A 16 12.44 0.86 -11.69
CA ASP A 16 11.97 1.03 -10.32
C ASP A 16 10.71 1.90 -10.33
N THR A 17 10.75 2.99 -11.10
CA THR A 17 9.59 3.85 -11.39
C THR A 17 8.46 3.06 -12.07
N ALA A 18 8.76 2.18 -13.03
CA ALA A 18 7.75 1.34 -13.67
C ALA A 18 7.09 0.36 -12.68
N THR A 19 7.86 -0.19 -11.74
CA THR A 19 7.37 -1.10 -10.70
C THR A 19 6.48 -0.36 -9.72
N GLU A 20 6.90 0.82 -9.26
CA GLU A 20 6.11 1.68 -8.39
C GLU A 20 4.77 2.08 -9.06
N LEU A 21 4.80 2.36 -10.36
CA LEU A 21 3.59 2.67 -11.12
C LEU A 21 2.64 1.48 -11.20
N VAL A 22 3.15 0.26 -11.40
CA VAL A 22 2.33 -0.96 -11.37
C VAL A 22 1.68 -1.14 -9.99
N THR A 23 2.43 -0.96 -8.91
CA THR A 23 1.90 -1.04 -7.53
C THR A 23 0.81 -0.01 -7.29
N ALA A 24 0.99 1.23 -7.77
CA ALA A 24 -0.02 2.28 -7.67
C ALA A 24 -1.29 1.93 -8.46
N LEU A 25 -1.16 1.34 -9.66
CA LEU A 25 -2.28 0.92 -10.48
C LEU A 25 -3.04 -0.27 -9.86
N ASP A 26 -2.33 -1.20 -9.21
CA ASP A 26 -2.93 -2.30 -8.44
C ASP A 26 -3.78 -1.77 -7.29
N ALA A 27 -3.25 -0.82 -6.51
CA ALA A 27 -3.99 -0.19 -5.42
C ALA A 27 -5.24 0.54 -5.91
N LEU A 28 -5.15 1.23 -7.06
CA LEU A 28 -6.28 1.90 -7.68
C LEU A 28 -7.33 0.90 -8.18
N GLU A 29 -6.92 -0.24 -8.74
CA GLU A 29 -7.83 -1.32 -9.14
C GLU A 29 -8.60 -1.86 -7.95
N HIS A 30 -7.90 -2.11 -6.85
CA HIS A 30 -8.49 -2.65 -5.63
C HIS A 30 -9.51 -1.66 -5.03
N LEU A 31 -9.19 -0.36 -5.02
CA LEU A 31 -10.10 0.69 -4.58
C LEU A 31 -11.35 0.78 -5.48
N ALA A 32 -11.17 0.71 -6.80
CA ALA A 32 -12.29 0.71 -7.74
C ALA A 32 -13.22 -0.49 -7.49
N GLN A 33 -12.68 -1.70 -7.33
CA GLN A 33 -13.46 -2.90 -7.06
C GLN A 33 -14.28 -2.78 -5.76
N ARG A 34 -13.72 -2.19 -4.70
CA ARG A 34 -14.45 -1.95 -3.43
C ARG A 34 -15.63 -1.00 -3.58
N SER A 35 -15.53 -0.03 -4.50
CA SER A 35 -16.62 0.89 -4.86
C SER A 35 -17.61 0.31 -5.88
N GLY A 36 -17.49 -0.98 -6.25
CA GLY A 36 -18.31 -1.61 -7.29
C GLY A 36 -18.00 -1.09 -8.71
N SER A 37 -16.88 -0.36 -8.86
CA SER A 37 -16.42 0.22 -10.11
C SER A 37 -15.24 -0.59 -10.68
N ARG A 38 -14.91 -0.34 -11.94
CA ARG A 38 -13.74 -0.95 -12.59
C ARG A 38 -12.83 0.13 -13.12
N LEU A 39 -11.53 -0.17 -13.17
CA LEU A 39 -10.57 0.67 -13.87
C LEU A 39 -10.97 0.84 -15.33
N ALA A 40 -10.74 2.04 -15.87
CA ALA A 40 -10.93 2.30 -17.28
C ALA A 40 -10.05 1.35 -18.11
N PRO A 41 -10.54 0.82 -19.25
CA PRO A 41 -9.80 -0.15 -20.07
C PRO A 41 -8.39 0.30 -20.47
N GLN A 42 -8.21 1.61 -20.64
CA GLN A 42 -6.93 2.23 -20.99
C GLN A 42 -5.90 2.11 -19.85
N ILE A 43 -6.31 2.26 -18.59
CA ILE A 43 -5.41 2.13 -17.44
C ILE A 43 -5.02 0.66 -17.22
N ALA A 44 -5.97 -0.26 -17.43
CA ALA A 44 -5.68 -1.69 -17.39
C ALA A 44 -4.70 -2.14 -18.49
N ALA A 45 -4.73 -1.47 -19.66
CA ALA A 45 -3.75 -1.71 -20.73
C ALA A 45 -2.36 -1.22 -20.33
N ILE A 46 -2.24 0.01 -19.81
CA ILE A 46 -0.96 0.57 -19.33
C ILE A 46 -0.33 -0.33 -18.26
N ARG A 47 -1.11 -0.81 -17.29
CA ARG A 47 -0.64 -1.76 -16.27
C ARG A 47 -0.05 -3.02 -16.90
N ARG A 48 -0.75 -3.61 -17.88
CA ARG A 48 -0.31 -4.84 -18.56
C ARG A 48 1.00 -4.64 -19.31
N ASP A 49 1.11 -3.51 -20.02
CA ASP A 49 2.30 -3.19 -20.81
C ASP A 49 3.51 -2.97 -19.88
N LEU A 50 3.31 -2.28 -18.76
CA LEU A 50 4.37 -2.09 -17.75
C LEU A 50 4.85 -3.42 -17.16
N ILE A 51 3.94 -4.31 -16.78
CA ILE A 51 4.27 -5.65 -16.25
C ILE A 51 5.04 -6.48 -17.28
N HIS A 52 4.63 -6.42 -18.55
CA HIS A 52 5.27 -7.16 -19.62
C HIS A 52 6.71 -6.65 -19.88
N HIS A 53 6.93 -5.34 -19.80
CA HIS A 53 8.22 -4.74 -20.06
C HIS A 53 9.16 -4.74 -18.85
N SER A 54 8.66 -4.71 -17.61
CA SER A 54 9.49 -4.76 -16.39
C SER A 54 10.02 -6.16 -16.08
N ASN A 55 9.27 -7.23 -16.39
CA ASN A 55 9.58 -8.62 -16.04
C ASN A 55 10.57 -9.34 -16.98
N THR A 56 11.08 -8.70 -18.03
CA THR A 56 11.96 -9.35 -19.03
C THR A 56 13.39 -9.66 -18.55
N ARG A 57 13.74 -9.43 -17.28
CA ARG A 57 15.00 -9.96 -16.70
C ARG A 57 14.94 -10.00 -15.16
N ALA A 58 14.91 -11.23 -14.65
CA ALA A 58 15.23 -11.70 -13.28
C ALA A 58 14.12 -11.63 -12.20
N ASP A 59 13.83 -12.82 -11.65
CA ASP A 59 13.48 -13.17 -10.26
C ASP A 59 13.10 -12.04 -9.28
N ALA A 60 11.98 -11.35 -9.52
CA ALA A 60 11.44 -10.33 -8.61
C ALA A 60 10.04 -10.67 -8.05
N SER A 61 9.62 -11.94 -8.14
CA SER A 61 8.26 -12.31 -7.72
C SER A 61 8.10 -12.44 -6.21
N THR A 62 9.17 -12.42 -5.41
CA THR A 62 9.06 -12.61 -3.95
C THR A 62 8.95 -11.28 -3.20
N GLU A 63 9.70 -10.24 -3.60
CA GLU A 63 9.67 -8.94 -2.91
C GLU A 63 8.42 -8.11 -3.26
N ALA A 64 7.94 -8.16 -4.50
CA ALA A 64 6.73 -7.45 -4.91
C ALA A 64 5.47 -8.04 -4.25
N ILE A 65 5.43 -9.35 -4.01
CA ILE A 65 4.36 -10.00 -3.25
C ILE A 65 4.42 -9.55 -1.79
N ASP A 66 5.60 -9.35 -1.22
CA ASP A 66 5.75 -8.87 0.16
C ASP A 66 5.26 -7.42 0.30
N ILE A 67 5.60 -6.52 -0.64
CA ILE A 67 5.13 -5.12 -0.64
C ILE A 67 3.60 -5.05 -0.87
N ILE A 68 3.05 -5.84 -1.79
CA ILE A 68 1.59 -5.92 -1.99
C ILE A 68 0.93 -6.48 -0.74
N THR A 69 1.50 -7.52 -0.11
CA THR A 69 0.97 -8.09 1.13
C THR A 69 1.04 -7.10 2.28
N GLN A 70 2.12 -6.32 2.39
CA GLN A 70 2.31 -5.27 3.39
C GLN A 70 1.34 -4.09 3.17
N LEU A 71 1.14 -3.65 1.92
CA LEU A 71 0.17 -2.58 1.57
C LEU A 71 -1.29 -3.02 1.68
N THR A 72 -1.58 -4.31 1.48
CA THR A 72 -2.94 -4.87 1.57
C THR A 72 -3.29 -5.25 3.01
N LEU A 73 -2.33 -5.76 3.79
CA LEU A 73 -2.50 -6.00 5.23
C LEU A 73 -2.68 -4.69 6.01
N ASP A 74 -2.05 -3.59 5.60
CA ASP A 74 -2.14 -2.31 6.32
C ASP A 74 -3.49 -1.59 6.20
N GLN A 75 -4.35 -1.92 5.23
CA GLN A 75 -5.65 -1.25 5.07
C GLN A 75 -6.83 -1.99 5.68
N ASP A 76 -6.77 -3.30 5.84
CA ASP A 76 -7.81 -4.09 6.52
C ASP A 76 -7.49 -4.35 8.01
N SER A 77 -6.33 -3.89 8.50
CA SER A 77 -5.86 -4.11 9.87
C SER A 77 -5.68 -2.80 10.64
N VAL A 78 -6.62 -1.85 10.55
CA VAL A 78 -6.61 -0.65 11.40
C VAL A 78 -7.82 -0.66 12.32
N ILE A 79 -7.55 -0.63 13.62
CA ILE A 79 -8.57 -0.63 14.66
C ILE A 79 -8.69 0.75 15.30
N ASP A 80 -9.87 1.05 15.83
CA ASP A 80 -10.09 2.29 16.56
C ASP A 80 -9.55 2.21 18.00
N THR A 81 -9.46 3.36 18.66
CA THR A 81 -9.04 3.46 20.05
C THR A 81 -9.88 2.66 21.04
N ASP A 82 -11.14 2.37 20.71
CA ASP A 82 -12.05 1.66 21.62
C ASP A 82 -11.75 0.15 21.58
N THR A 83 -11.51 -0.37 20.37
CA THR A 83 -11.09 -1.74 20.12
C THR A 83 -9.67 -1.99 20.63
N ALA A 84 -8.75 -1.06 20.40
CA ALA A 84 -7.38 -1.13 20.93
C ALA A 84 -7.35 -1.12 22.46
N ALA A 85 -8.23 -0.34 23.10
CA ALA A 85 -8.36 -0.29 24.56
C ALA A 85 -8.82 -1.66 25.12
N ALA A 86 -9.81 -2.27 24.48
CA ALA A 86 -10.28 -3.60 24.84
C ALA A 86 -9.19 -4.67 24.69
N GLN A 87 -8.37 -4.60 23.64
CA GLN A 87 -7.30 -5.57 23.39
C GLN A 87 -6.08 -5.38 24.30
N LEU A 88 -5.72 -4.14 24.64
CA LEU A 88 -4.62 -3.83 25.55
C LEU A 88 -5.01 -3.88 27.03
N GLY A 89 -6.31 -3.98 27.33
CA GLY A 89 -6.81 -3.96 28.71
C GLY A 89 -6.62 -2.62 29.42
N ILE A 90 -6.51 -1.51 28.67
CA ILE A 90 -6.31 -0.16 29.21
C ILE A 90 -7.48 0.76 28.87
N THR A 91 -7.51 1.95 29.47
CA THR A 91 -8.54 2.95 29.17
C THR A 91 -8.33 3.57 27.79
N ARG A 92 -9.41 4.02 27.16
CA ARG A 92 -9.39 4.76 25.89
C ARG A 92 -8.46 5.97 25.92
N ASP A 93 -8.44 6.70 27.05
CA ASP A 93 -7.55 7.84 27.23
C ASP A 93 -6.08 7.42 27.36
N GLY A 94 -5.81 6.24 27.94
CA GLY A 94 -4.49 5.61 27.93
C GLY A 94 -4.01 5.29 26.52
N VAL A 95 -4.84 4.70 25.67
CA VAL A 95 -4.52 4.45 24.25
C VAL A 95 -4.25 5.76 23.52
N ARG A 96 -5.09 6.78 23.74
CA ARG A 96 -4.93 8.09 23.11
C ARG A 96 -3.65 8.80 23.57
N TRP A 97 -3.24 8.60 24.83
CA TRP A 97 -1.97 9.08 25.35
C TRP A 97 -0.78 8.37 24.70
N LEU A 98 -0.83 7.04 24.51
CA LEU A 98 0.21 6.28 23.81
C LEU A 98 0.37 6.73 22.34
N CYS A 99 -0.75 6.96 21.65
CA CYS A 99 -0.75 7.49 20.28
C CYS A 99 -0.15 8.91 20.23
N ARG A 100 -0.48 9.77 21.21
CA ARG A 100 0.03 11.15 21.28
C ARG A 100 1.51 11.23 21.61
N THR A 101 2.00 10.33 22.46
CA THR A 101 3.40 10.29 22.90
C THR A 101 4.30 9.50 21.95
N GLY A 102 3.74 8.94 20.87
CA GLY A 102 4.49 8.17 19.87
C GLY A 102 4.94 6.79 20.35
N ARG A 103 4.43 6.32 21.50
CA ARG A 103 4.71 4.97 22.02
C ARG A 103 3.91 3.88 21.31
N LEU A 104 2.85 4.27 20.61
CA LEU A 104 2.05 3.39 19.77
C LEU A 104 1.86 4.08 18.42
N THR A 105 2.32 3.43 17.36
CA THR A 105 2.19 3.95 15.99
C THR A 105 0.71 4.05 15.64
N ALA A 106 0.25 5.26 15.29
CA ALA A 106 -1.15 5.50 14.97
C ALA A 106 -1.29 6.67 14.01
N THR A 107 -2.33 6.63 13.17
CA THR A 107 -2.67 7.69 12.21
C THR A 107 -3.94 8.39 12.64
N ARG A 108 -3.95 9.73 12.65
CA ARG A 108 -5.16 10.51 12.90
C ARG A 108 -5.87 10.83 11.59
N ARG A 109 -7.11 10.35 11.41
CA ARG A 109 -7.99 10.68 10.27
C ARG A 109 -9.38 11.07 10.78
N GLN A 110 -9.95 12.16 10.24
CA GLN A 110 -11.29 12.67 10.60
C GLN A 110 -11.50 12.77 12.14
N HIS A 111 -10.54 13.36 12.86
CA HIS A 111 -10.54 13.49 14.32
C HIS A 111 -10.47 12.19 15.13
N ARG A 112 -10.42 11.03 14.48
CA ARG A 112 -10.27 9.72 15.13
C ARG A 112 -8.84 9.19 14.96
N TRP A 113 -8.41 8.40 15.94
CA TRP A 113 -7.14 7.68 15.90
C TRP A 113 -7.38 6.29 15.33
N TRP A 114 -6.54 5.92 14.37
CA TRP A 114 -6.53 4.64 13.69
C TRP A 114 -5.19 3.98 13.99
N ILE A 115 -5.25 2.80 14.59
CA ILE A 115 -4.09 2.08 15.11
C ILE A 115 -3.93 0.83 14.24
N PRO A 116 -2.79 0.66 13.55
CA PRO A 116 -2.49 -0.60 12.88
C PRO A 116 -2.46 -1.75 13.88
N THR A 117 -3.10 -2.87 13.55
CA THR A 117 -3.10 -4.08 14.40
C THR A 117 -1.68 -4.59 14.60
N THR A 118 -0.82 -4.47 13.59
CA THR A 118 0.62 -4.75 13.65
C THR A 118 1.32 -3.94 14.75
N ALA A 119 1.07 -2.63 14.81
CA ALA A 119 1.62 -1.76 15.84
C ALA A 119 1.11 -2.13 17.25
N LEU A 120 -0.11 -2.66 17.35
CA LEU A 120 -0.66 -3.14 18.62
C LEU A 120 -0.01 -4.44 19.07
N ASP A 121 0.20 -5.38 18.15
CA ASP A 121 0.88 -6.65 18.40
C ASP A 121 2.36 -6.44 18.76
N ASP A 122 3.05 -5.51 18.08
CA ASP A 122 4.42 -5.11 18.40
C ASP A 122 4.52 -4.54 19.82
N TYR A 123 3.56 -3.71 20.21
CA TYR A 123 3.50 -3.14 21.57
C TYR A 123 3.30 -4.23 22.63
N ARG A 124 2.43 -5.22 22.37
CA ARG A 124 2.19 -6.38 23.25
C ARG A 124 3.37 -7.33 23.35
N ASN A 125 4.15 -7.49 22.28
CA ASN A 125 5.33 -8.36 22.30
C ASN A 125 6.52 -7.70 23.01
N THR A 126 6.49 -6.39 23.20
CA THR A 126 7.58 -5.62 23.82
C THR A 126 7.37 -5.36 25.32
N HIS A 127 6.15 -5.54 25.86
CA HIS A 127 5.79 -5.27 27.27
C HIS A 127 4.90 -6.37 27.86
#